data_AF-A0A7S2E401-F1
#
_entry.id   AF-A0A7S2E401-F1
#
_cell.length_a   1.000
_cell.length_b   1.000
_cell.length_c   1.000
_cell.angle_alpha   90.00
_cell.angle_beta   90.00
_cell.angle_gamma   90.00
#
_symmetry.space_group_name_H-M   'P 1'
#
loop_
_entity.id
_entity.type
_entity.pdbx_description
1 polymer ?
#
loop_
_entity_poly.entity_id
_entity_poly.type
_entity_poly.pdbx_seq_one_letter_code
_entity_poly.pdbx_strand_id
1 'polypeptide(L)'
;CAREFAMEVRLRVDHEEGQSSFFFAAESQDDFRKWNKHLKSAASLDDMMKTMRLGADMKTDLDRFRLNVKNRRLAVKADDRDRFEPIFKATLWKVKAEGNRMEPGDWFEREMWLSKNGSLVYWSKKEERELVYYTAEDISQASLMVLDNADSCRPWAFQVQLPASEDLEFAPGEFAAESEEMRARWMSEIRRFKA
;
A
#
# COMPACT_ATOMS: atom_id res chain seq x y z
N CYS A 1 26.64 19.25 -20.29
CA CYS A 1 26.26 18.38 -21.42
C CYS A 1 24.94 17.69 -21.08
N ALA A 2 23.87 17.95 -21.83
CA ALA A 2 22.66 17.14 -21.71
C ALA A 2 22.95 15.74 -22.30
N ARG A 3 22.59 14.67 -21.60
CA ARG A 3 22.58 13.34 -22.21
C ARG A 3 21.42 13.28 -23.21
N GLU A 4 21.60 12.51 -24.28
CA GLU A 4 20.47 12.14 -25.13
C GLU A 4 19.38 11.47 -24.27
N PHE A 5 18.12 11.68 -24.64
CA PHE A 5 16.97 11.10 -23.93
C PHE A 5 16.84 11.51 -22.45
N ALA A 6 17.34 12.69 -22.08
CA ALA A 6 17.13 13.26 -20.75
C ALA A 6 15.68 13.76 -20.53
N MET A 7 15.13 13.50 -19.34
CA MET A 7 13.83 13.97 -18.88
C MET A 7 13.96 14.58 -17.47
N GLU A 8 13.26 15.67 -17.24
CA GLU A 8 13.15 16.33 -15.94
C GLU A 8 11.77 16.05 -15.35
N VAL A 9 11.73 15.54 -14.12
CA VAL A 9 10.50 15.36 -13.33
C VAL A 9 10.49 16.40 -12.22
N ARG A 10 9.52 17.32 -12.26
CA ARG A 10 9.31 18.34 -11.23
C ARG A 10 8.13 17.93 -10.35
N LEU A 11 8.37 17.78 -9.05
CA LEU A 11 7.29 17.57 -8.08
C LEU A 11 6.76 18.93 -7.62
N ARG A 12 5.45 19.13 -7.72
CA ARG A 12 4.74 20.17 -6.96
C ARG A 12 4.25 19.54 -5.67
N VAL A 13 4.56 20.18 -4.55
CA VAL A 13 4.01 19.86 -3.24
C VAL A 13 3.26 21.12 -2.83
N ASP A 14 1.96 21.01 -2.60
CA ASP A 14 1.08 22.19 -2.49
C ASP A 14 1.21 22.97 -1.17
N HIS A 15 2.16 22.61 -0.30
CA HIS A 15 2.53 23.40 0.86
C HIS A 15 4.06 23.44 1.05
N GLU A 16 4.57 24.68 1.05
CA GLU A 16 5.94 25.16 1.33
C GLU A 16 7.02 25.01 0.24
N GLU A 17 7.96 25.98 0.27
CA GLU A 17 8.85 26.33 -0.84
C GLU A 17 10.00 25.32 -1.05
N GLY A 18 9.76 24.30 -1.87
CA GLY A 18 10.79 23.33 -2.23
C GLY A 18 10.51 22.58 -3.53
N GLN A 19 10.62 23.23 -4.69
CA GLN A 19 10.54 22.54 -5.98
C GLN A 19 11.71 21.55 -6.14
N SER A 20 11.42 20.28 -5.85
CA SER A 20 12.34 19.18 -6.08
C SER A 20 12.24 18.73 -7.54
N SER A 21 13.31 18.98 -8.31
CA SER A 21 13.46 18.50 -9.69
C SER A 21 14.47 17.35 -9.73
N PHE A 22 14.12 16.31 -10.48
CA PHE A 22 14.96 15.14 -10.68
C PHE A 22 15.24 14.97 -12.17
N PHE A 23 16.50 14.72 -12.52
CA PHE A 23 16.94 14.51 -13.90
C PHE A 23 17.24 13.04 -14.12
N PHE A 24 16.54 12.43 -15.09
CA PHE A 24 16.76 11.07 -15.54
C PHE A 24 17.19 11.09 -17.00
N ALA A 25 17.82 10.02 -17.49
CA ALA A 25 18.05 9.80 -18.91
C ALA A 25 17.72 8.35 -19.24
N ALA A 26 16.96 8.13 -20.30
CA ALA A 26 16.65 6.79 -20.78
C ALA A 26 17.78 6.25 -21.66
N GLU A 27 17.95 4.93 -21.70
CA GLU A 27 19.01 4.26 -22.48
C GLU A 27 18.70 4.21 -23.98
N SER A 28 17.44 4.45 -24.37
CA SER A 28 16.99 4.45 -25.76
C SER A 28 15.87 5.46 -26.02
N GLN A 29 15.65 5.80 -27.30
CA GLN A 29 14.53 6.67 -27.71
C GLN A 29 13.16 6.07 -27.42
N ASP A 30 13.02 4.74 -27.49
CA ASP A 30 11.74 4.09 -27.22
C ASP A 30 11.48 3.95 -25.72
N ASP A 31 12.50 3.73 -24.91
CA ASP A 31 12.35 3.78 -23.45
C ASP A 31 12.10 5.21 -22.98
N PHE A 32 12.71 6.22 -23.63
CA PHE A 32 12.34 7.62 -23.43
C PHE A 32 10.86 7.87 -23.71
N ARG A 33 10.35 7.39 -24.85
CA ARG A 33 8.94 7.53 -25.21
C ARG A 33 8.02 6.81 -24.23
N LYS A 34 8.37 5.59 -23.80
CA LYS A 34 7.62 4.83 -22.78
C LYS A 34 7.61 5.57 -21.46
N TRP A 35 8.78 5.90 -20.88
CA TRP A 35 8.88 6.58 -19.60
C TRP A 35 8.23 7.97 -19.62
N ASN A 36 8.45 8.76 -20.66
CA ASN A 36 7.80 10.08 -20.81
C ASN A 36 6.28 9.94 -20.99
N LYS A 37 5.78 8.90 -21.68
CA LYS A 37 4.35 8.56 -21.72
C LYS A 37 3.85 8.18 -20.33
N HIS A 38 4.49 7.25 -19.62
CA HIS A 38 4.07 6.81 -18.29
C HIS A 38 4.13 7.93 -17.25
N LEU A 39 5.17 8.77 -17.25
CA LEU A 39 5.30 9.91 -16.34
C LEU A 39 4.29 11.02 -16.65
N LYS A 40 3.99 11.29 -17.92
CA LYS A 40 2.90 12.20 -18.30
C LYS A 40 1.53 11.64 -17.97
N SER A 41 1.32 10.34 -18.17
CA SER A 41 0.08 9.66 -17.75
C SER A 41 -0.06 9.65 -16.23
N ALA A 42 1.02 9.51 -15.46
CA ALA A 42 1.00 9.57 -13.99
C ALA A 42 0.80 11.00 -13.48
N ALA A 43 1.41 12.01 -14.11
CA ALA A 43 1.14 13.41 -13.83
C ALA A 43 -0.28 13.83 -14.27
N SER A 44 -0.84 13.18 -15.29
CA SER A 44 -2.24 13.35 -15.68
C SER A 44 -3.20 12.40 -14.95
N LEU A 45 -2.75 11.49 -14.07
CA LEU A 45 -3.65 10.62 -13.30
C LEU A 45 -4.39 11.41 -12.21
N ASP A 46 -3.80 12.50 -11.70
CA ASP A 46 -4.50 13.51 -10.88
C ASP A 46 -5.70 14.13 -11.61
N ASP A 47 -5.63 14.24 -12.95
CA ASP A 47 -6.66 14.88 -13.79
C ASP A 47 -7.55 13.85 -14.53
N MET A 48 -7.05 12.63 -14.74
CA MET A 48 -7.73 11.52 -15.44
C MET A 48 -8.60 10.63 -14.53
N MET A 49 -8.73 10.96 -13.24
CA MET A 49 -9.79 10.41 -12.35
C MET A 49 -11.24 10.70 -12.82
N LYS A 50 -11.45 11.18 -14.06
CA LYS A 50 -12.76 11.60 -14.60
C LYS A 50 -13.28 10.83 -15.82
N THR A 51 -12.47 10.17 -16.67
CA THR A 51 -12.99 9.56 -17.92
C THR A 51 -12.23 8.37 -18.51
N MET A 52 -12.82 7.17 -18.33
CA MET A 52 -13.02 6.05 -19.29
C MET A 52 -11.87 5.15 -19.83
N ARG A 53 -12.05 3.83 -19.55
CA ARG A 53 -12.11 2.65 -20.46
C ARG A 53 -11.02 2.40 -21.53
N LEU A 54 -10.21 1.34 -21.34
CA LEU A 54 -9.68 0.35 -22.33
C LEU A 54 -8.70 -0.63 -21.62
N GLY A 55 -8.40 -1.89 -22.01
CA GLY A 55 -8.83 -2.75 -23.13
C GLY A 55 -8.27 -4.20 -22.99
N ALA A 56 -8.72 -5.18 -23.80
CA ALA A 56 -8.52 -6.62 -23.51
C ALA A 56 -7.06 -7.16 -23.51
N ASP A 57 -6.13 -6.55 -24.24
CA ASP A 57 -4.71 -6.95 -24.23
C ASP A 57 -4.00 -6.65 -22.89
N MET A 58 -4.63 -5.88 -22.00
CA MET A 58 -4.01 -5.42 -20.77
C MET A 58 -3.86 -6.53 -19.71
N LYS A 59 -4.43 -7.74 -19.88
CA LYS A 59 -4.42 -8.79 -18.85
C LYS A 59 -3.01 -9.25 -18.45
N THR A 60 -2.12 -9.45 -19.42
CA THR A 60 -0.75 -9.95 -19.16
C THR A 60 0.15 -8.86 -18.56
N ASP A 61 -0.09 -7.59 -18.90
CA ASP A 61 0.56 -6.47 -18.22
C ASP A 61 -0.09 -6.16 -16.87
N LEU A 62 -1.39 -6.48 -16.65
CA LEU A 62 -2.06 -6.38 -15.35
C LEU A 62 -1.35 -7.25 -14.30
N ASP A 63 -1.06 -8.51 -14.61
CA ASP A 63 -0.34 -9.41 -13.70
C ASP A 63 1.08 -8.90 -13.39
N ARG A 64 1.71 -8.15 -14.30
CA ARG A 64 3.00 -7.48 -14.10
C ARG A 64 2.88 -6.16 -13.32
N PHE A 65 1.73 -5.49 -13.41
CA PHE A 65 1.42 -4.22 -12.73
C PHE A 65 0.96 -4.45 -11.27
N ARG A 66 0.22 -5.56 -11.03
CA ARG A 66 -0.22 -6.13 -9.74
C ARG A 66 0.92 -6.30 -8.72
N LEU A 67 2.16 -6.42 -9.20
CA LEU A 67 3.38 -6.52 -8.38
C LEU A 67 3.92 -5.16 -7.86
N ASN A 68 3.61 -4.03 -8.52
CA ASN A 68 4.44 -2.82 -8.37
C ASN A 68 3.85 -1.64 -7.60
N VAL A 69 2.57 -1.66 -7.19
CA VAL A 69 2.07 -0.67 -6.22
C VAL A 69 2.46 -1.09 -4.81
N LYS A 70 3.75 -0.88 -4.52
CA LYS A 70 4.34 -0.97 -3.20
C LYS A 70 3.53 -0.09 -2.25
N ASN A 71 3.10 -0.71 -1.14
CA ASN A 71 2.35 -0.05 -0.08
C ASN A 71 2.97 1.32 0.28
N ARG A 72 2.14 2.37 0.29
CA ARG A 72 2.60 3.78 0.22
C ARG A 72 3.35 4.27 1.47
N ARG A 73 3.39 3.48 2.56
CA ARG A 73 4.13 3.71 3.82
C ARG A 73 4.23 5.19 4.21
N LEU A 74 3.08 5.81 4.45
CA LEU A 74 3.05 7.22 4.84
C LEU A 74 3.62 7.34 6.26
N ALA A 75 4.59 8.24 6.42
CA ALA A 75 5.12 8.56 7.74
C ALA A 75 4.11 9.44 8.49
N VAL A 76 3.86 9.12 9.76
CA VAL A 76 3.09 9.99 10.65
C VAL A 76 3.89 11.27 10.90
N LYS A 77 3.33 12.43 10.53
CA LYS A 77 3.92 13.74 10.86
C LYS A 77 3.69 14.05 12.33
N ALA A 78 4.61 14.78 12.96
CA ALA A 78 4.52 15.15 14.36
C ALA A 78 3.22 15.92 14.67
N ASP A 79 2.82 16.84 13.80
CA ASP A 79 1.66 17.72 13.99
C ASP A 79 0.29 17.00 13.84
N ASP A 80 0.28 15.81 13.21
CA ASP A 80 -0.93 14.98 13.03
C ASP A 80 -1.00 13.83 14.06
N ARG A 81 -0.03 13.70 14.97
CA ARG A 81 0.17 12.48 15.79
C ARG A 81 -1.06 12.08 16.61
N ASP A 82 -1.78 13.06 17.17
CA ASP A 82 -3.02 12.87 17.94
C ASP A 82 -4.09 12.08 17.17
N ARG A 83 -4.11 12.20 15.83
CA ARG A 83 -5.05 11.48 14.94
C ARG A 83 -4.62 10.04 14.67
N PHE A 84 -3.33 9.76 14.82
CA PHE A 84 -2.70 8.45 14.64
C PHE A 84 -2.51 7.68 15.96
N GLU A 85 -2.89 8.25 17.10
CA GLU A 85 -2.90 7.56 18.39
C GLU A 85 -3.75 6.28 18.38
N PRO A 86 -3.30 5.20 19.05
CA PRO A 86 -3.98 3.91 19.05
C PRO A 86 -5.32 3.95 19.82
N ILE A 87 -6.37 3.45 19.18
CA ILE A 87 -7.62 3.06 19.87
C ILE A 87 -7.66 1.56 20.18
N PHE A 88 -6.94 0.76 19.38
CA PHE A 88 -6.73 -0.66 19.60
C PHE A 88 -5.33 -1.01 19.08
N LYS A 89 -4.49 -1.55 19.96
CA LYS A 89 -3.07 -1.84 19.72
C LYS A 89 -2.77 -3.24 20.19
N ALA A 90 -2.19 -4.06 19.31
CA ALA A 90 -1.79 -5.43 19.62
C ALA A 90 -0.70 -5.90 18.64
N THR A 91 -0.14 -7.07 18.90
CA THR A 91 0.81 -7.69 17.98
C THR A 91 0.07 -8.40 16.85
N LEU A 92 0.61 -8.28 15.63
CA LEU A 92 0.20 -9.10 14.48
C LEU A 92 1.43 -9.70 13.80
N TRP A 93 1.32 -10.96 13.42
CA TRP A 93 2.17 -11.52 12.38
C TRP A 93 1.66 -11.03 11.04
N LYS A 94 2.57 -10.67 10.14
CA LYS A 94 2.24 -10.20 8.81
C LYS A 94 3.22 -10.77 7.77
N VAL A 95 2.71 -11.25 6.64
CA VAL A 95 3.54 -11.70 5.53
C VAL A 95 4.31 -10.51 4.92
N LYS A 96 5.57 -10.73 4.53
CA LYS A 96 6.34 -9.74 3.75
C LYS A 96 5.68 -9.46 2.38
N ALA A 97 6.04 -8.36 1.73
CA ALA A 97 5.64 -8.16 0.33
C ALA A 97 6.21 -9.29 -0.53
N GLU A 98 5.39 -9.86 -1.42
CA GLU A 98 5.72 -11.03 -2.27
C GLU A 98 6.08 -12.30 -1.46
N GLY A 99 5.72 -12.38 -0.17
CA GLY A 99 5.92 -13.57 0.65
C GLY A 99 4.79 -14.59 0.52
N ASN A 100 5.06 -15.82 0.96
CA ASN A 100 4.11 -16.91 0.98
C ASN A 100 3.63 -17.21 2.41
N ARG A 101 2.32 -17.14 2.68
CA ARG A 101 1.72 -17.52 3.98
C ARG A 101 1.96 -18.95 4.45
N MET A 102 2.35 -19.85 3.54
CA MET A 102 2.71 -21.24 3.86
C MET A 102 4.18 -21.39 4.30
N GLU A 103 5.00 -20.34 4.17
CA GLU A 103 6.41 -20.32 4.56
C GLU A 103 6.58 -19.55 5.88
N PRO A 104 6.92 -20.22 7.00
CA PRO A 104 7.12 -19.56 8.29
C PRO A 104 8.13 -18.41 8.27
N GLY A 105 9.16 -18.50 7.42
CA GLY A 105 10.20 -17.46 7.26
C GLY A 105 9.72 -16.15 6.62
N ASP A 106 8.53 -16.14 6.01
CA ASP A 106 7.96 -14.95 5.36
C ASP A 106 7.05 -14.13 6.28
N TRP A 107 6.75 -14.66 7.48
CA TRP A 107 5.95 -14.02 8.51
C TRP A 107 6.79 -13.19 9.47
N PHE A 108 6.44 -11.91 9.59
CA PHE A 108 7.11 -10.98 10.48
C PHE A 108 6.15 -10.41 11.52
N GLU A 109 6.49 -10.61 12.79
CA GLU A 109 5.80 -10.00 13.92
C GLU A 109 6.00 -8.48 13.93
N ARG A 110 4.90 -7.73 14.05
CA ARG A 110 4.90 -6.27 14.17
C ARG A 110 3.92 -5.85 15.25
N GLU A 111 4.33 -4.84 16.01
CA GLU A 111 3.40 -4.07 16.82
C GLU A 111 2.57 -3.19 15.88
N MET A 112 1.25 -3.36 15.89
CA MET A 112 0.31 -2.69 15.00
C MET A 112 -0.86 -2.09 15.80
N TRP A 113 -1.48 -1.05 15.26
CA TRP A 113 -2.67 -0.46 15.86
C TRP A 113 -3.61 0.13 14.81
N LEU A 114 -4.90 0.11 15.15
CA LEU A 114 -5.88 1.01 14.55
C LEU A 114 -5.80 2.35 15.28
N SER A 115 -5.68 3.43 14.53
CA SER A 115 -5.64 4.78 15.05
C SER A 115 -7.03 5.41 15.17
N LYS A 116 -7.15 6.51 15.94
CA LYS A 116 -8.40 7.29 16.05
C LYS A 116 -9.00 7.70 14.71
N ASN A 117 -8.18 8.01 13.71
CA ASN A 117 -8.64 8.34 12.36
C ASN A 117 -9.02 7.15 11.48
N GLY A 118 -8.93 5.90 11.96
CA GLY A 118 -9.28 4.68 11.21
C GLY A 118 -8.17 4.07 10.36
N SER A 119 -6.95 4.61 10.39
CA SER A 119 -5.80 4.03 9.70
C SER A 119 -5.25 2.81 10.46
N LEU A 120 -4.68 1.84 9.74
CA LEU A 120 -3.87 0.77 10.33
C LEU A 120 -2.39 1.17 10.27
N VAL A 121 -1.75 1.30 11.42
CA VAL A 121 -0.39 1.81 11.61
C VAL A 121 0.49 0.73 12.24
N TYR A 122 1.81 0.79 12.04
CA TYR A 122 2.77 -0.10 12.69
C TYR A 122 4.07 0.60 13.08
N TRP A 123 4.78 0.03 14.05
CA TRP A 123 6.14 0.47 14.40
C TRP A 123 7.19 -0.16 13.48
N SER A 124 7.92 0.66 12.74
CA SER A 124 9.01 0.22 11.87
C SER A 124 10.34 0.21 12.63
N LYS A 125 10.76 -0.95 13.15
CA LYS A 125 12.09 -1.11 13.79
C LYS A 125 13.27 -0.69 12.88
N LYS A 126 13.10 -0.68 11.55
CA LYS A 126 14.15 -0.25 10.60
C LYS A 126 14.26 1.27 10.47
N GLU A 127 13.15 1.99 10.67
CA GLU A 127 13.05 3.45 10.46
C GLU A 127 12.79 4.19 11.77
N GLU A 128 12.77 3.47 12.89
CA GLU A 128 12.51 3.93 14.27
C GLU A 128 11.31 4.90 14.38
N ARG A 129 10.24 4.60 13.62
CA ARG A 129 9.05 5.45 13.52
C ARG A 129 7.76 4.69 13.21
N GLU A 130 6.67 5.39 13.45
CA GLU A 130 5.29 5.01 13.15
C GLU A 130 5.03 5.17 11.63
N LEU A 131 4.54 4.11 10.97
CA LEU A 131 4.21 4.11 9.55
C LEU A 131 2.78 3.62 9.32
N VAL A 132 2.04 4.35 8.49
CA VAL A 132 0.70 3.94 8.04
C VAL A 132 0.87 2.80 7.04
N TYR A 133 0.22 1.66 7.33
CA TYR A 133 0.14 0.51 6.41
C TYR A 133 -1.15 0.52 5.59
N TYR A 134 -2.29 0.90 6.18
CA TYR A 134 -3.50 1.22 5.44
C TYR A 134 -4.05 2.55 5.95
N THR A 135 -4.46 3.43 5.03
CA THR A 135 -5.15 4.66 5.37
C THR A 135 -6.58 4.38 5.85
N ALA A 136 -7.24 5.39 6.40
CA ALA A 136 -8.66 5.30 6.76
C ALA A 136 -9.55 4.96 5.56
N GLU A 137 -9.24 5.50 4.38
CA GLU A 137 -9.94 5.21 3.13
C GLU A 137 -9.77 3.74 2.73
N ASP A 138 -8.52 3.25 2.70
CA ASP A 138 -8.20 1.83 2.44
C ASP A 138 -9.02 0.90 3.37
N ILE A 139 -9.01 1.17 4.68
CA ILE A 139 -9.72 0.38 5.69
C ILE A 139 -11.23 0.43 5.49
N SER A 140 -11.80 1.60 5.18
CA SER A 140 -13.25 1.76 5.00
C SER A 140 -13.80 0.89 3.86
N GLN A 141 -13.01 0.71 2.80
CA GLN A 141 -13.39 -0.03 1.60
C GLN A 141 -12.92 -1.50 1.62
N ALA A 142 -11.92 -1.84 2.46
CA ALA A 142 -11.30 -3.16 2.48
C ALA A 142 -12.27 -4.30 2.83
N SER A 143 -12.24 -5.37 2.04
CA SER A 143 -12.89 -6.65 2.38
C SER A 143 -12.01 -7.43 3.35
N LEU A 144 -12.65 -8.05 4.36
CA LEU A 144 -11.97 -8.84 5.38
C LEU A 144 -12.36 -10.30 5.26
N MET A 145 -11.37 -11.17 5.03
CA MET A 145 -11.57 -12.62 4.87
C MET A 145 -10.85 -13.36 5.98
N VAL A 146 -11.54 -14.29 6.65
CA VAL A 146 -10.89 -15.24 7.57
C VAL A 146 -10.26 -16.35 6.72
N LEU A 147 -9.05 -16.78 7.09
CA LEU A 147 -8.41 -17.95 6.49
C LEU A 147 -8.57 -19.16 7.41
N ASP A 148 -8.75 -20.34 6.81
CA ASP A 148 -8.69 -21.59 7.54
C ASP A 148 -7.25 -21.91 7.97
N ASN A 149 -7.10 -22.61 9.09
CA ASN A 149 -5.77 -22.99 9.61
C ASN A 149 -5.01 -23.97 8.69
N ALA A 150 -5.66 -24.52 7.65
CA ALA A 150 -5.01 -25.31 6.61
C ALA A 150 -4.37 -24.45 5.50
N ASP A 151 -4.86 -23.21 5.31
CA ASP A 151 -4.44 -22.29 4.26
C ASP A 151 -3.33 -21.31 4.71
N SER A 152 -2.72 -21.56 5.86
CA SER A 152 -1.63 -20.74 6.41
C SER A 152 -0.78 -21.56 7.36
N CYS A 153 0.55 -21.38 7.34
CA CYS A 153 1.43 -22.00 8.34
C CYS A 153 1.31 -21.34 9.74
N ARG A 154 0.53 -20.27 9.87
CA ARG A 154 0.15 -19.64 11.14
C ARG A 154 -1.36 -19.73 11.36
N PRO A 155 -1.81 -20.21 12.54
CA PRO A 155 -3.23 -20.27 12.85
C PRO A 155 -3.83 -18.87 12.98
N TRP A 156 -5.16 -18.80 12.93
CA TRP A 156 -5.93 -17.57 13.12
C TRP A 156 -5.54 -16.45 12.14
N ALA A 157 -5.22 -16.85 10.92
CA ALA A 157 -4.91 -15.94 9.83
C ALA A 157 -6.16 -15.29 9.24
N PHE A 158 -5.97 -14.11 8.65
CA PHE A 158 -6.98 -13.34 7.95
C PHE A 158 -6.34 -12.44 6.88
N GLN A 159 -7.14 -11.98 5.93
CA GLN A 159 -6.73 -11.07 4.88
C GLN A 159 -7.49 -9.74 4.94
N VAL A 160 -6.78 -8.67 4.60
CA VAL A 160 -7.32 -7.35 4.29
C VAL A 160 -7.13 -7.13 2.79
N GLN A 161 -8.22 -7.28 2.03
CA GLN A 161 -8.24 -7.11 0.58
C GLN A 161 -8.77 -5.72 0.24
N LEU A 162 -7.93 -4.85 -0.31
CA LEU A 162 -8.40 -3.57 -0.87
C LEU A 162 -9.27 -3.85 -2.10
N PRO A 163 -10.27 -3.00 -2.40
CA PRO A 163 -11.01 -3.13 -3.65
C PRO A 163 -10.04 -3.05 -4.84
N ALA A 164 -10.22 -3.93 -5.82
CA ALA A 164 -9.60 -3.75 -7.12
C ALA A 164 -10.26 -2.55 -7.80
N SER A 165 -9.46 -1.60 -8.31
CA SER A 165 -9.94 -0.66 -9.31
C SER A 165 -9.77 -1.27 -10.70
N GLU A 166 -10.43 -0.71 -11.72
CA GLU A 166 -10.42 -1.27 -13.09
C GLU A 166 -9.00 -1.41 -13.67
N ASP A 167 -8.05 -0.60 -13.20
CA ASP A 167 -6.65 -0.56 -13.65
C ASP A 167 -5.62 -1.08 -12.62
N LEU A 168 -6.04 -1.39 -11.39
CA LEU A 168 -5.11 -1.76 -10.32
C LEU A 168 -5.70 -2.77 -9.33
N GLU A 169 -5.09 -3.95 -9.31
CA GLU A 169 -5.38 -4.98 -8.31
C GLU A 169 -4.27 -5.00 -7.24
N PHE A 170 -4.66 -4.81 -5.98
CA PHE A 170 -3.75 -4.93 -4.84
C PHE A 170 -3.66 -6.37 -4.35
N ALA A 171 -2.44 -6.87 -4.16
CA ALA A 171 -2.23 -8.08 -3.37
C ALA A 171 -2.80 -7.88 -1.94
N PRO A 172 -3.55 -8.86 -1.39
CA PRO A 172 -4.11 -8.76 -0.05
C PRO A 172 -3.03 -8.61 1.02
N GLY A 173 -3.32 -7.84 2.06
CA GLY A 173 -2.52 -7.86 3.28
C GLY A 173 -2.84 -9.12 4.08
N GLU A 174 -1.83 -9.94 4.34
CA GLU A 174 -2.00 -11.23 5.03
C GLU A 174 -1.45 -11.14 6.46
N PHE A 175 -2.32 -11.46 7.41
CA PHE A 175 -2.09 -11.27 8.84
C PHE A 175 -2.46 -12.53 9.63
N ALA A 176 -1.84 -12.72 10.79
CA ALA A 176 -2.24 -13.73 11.77
C ALA A 176 -2.11 -13.17 13.19
N ALA A 177 -3.11 -13.46 14.02
CA ALA A 177 -3.15 -13.05 15.42
C ALA A 177 -2.45 -14.09 16.33
N GLU A 178 -2.35 -13.77 17.62
CA GLU A 178 -1.83 -14.68 18.65
C GLU A 178 -2.90 -15.62 19.26
N SER A 179 -4.17 -15.42 18.92
CA SER A 179 -5.30 -16.29 19.32
C SER A 179 -6.49 -16.10 18.38
N GLU A 180 -7.48 -17.01 18.47
CA GLU A 180 -8.74 -16.87 17.73
C GLU A 180 -9.54 -15.64 18.18
N GLU A 181 -9.58 -15.38 19.49
CA GLU A 181 -10.22 -14.23 20.10
C GLU A 181 -9.55 -12.93 19.63
N MET A 182 -8.22 -12.91 19.48
CA MET A 182 -7.50 -11.76 18.94
C MET A 182 -7.73 -11.57 17.44
N ARG A 183 -7.81 -12.64 16.64
CA ARG A 183 -8.29 -12.53 15.24
C ARG A 183 -9.69 -11.92 15.19
N ALA A 184 -10.62 -12.43 16.01
CA ALA A 184 -11.99 -11.93 16.06
C ALA A 184 -12.04 -10.46 16.52
N ARG A 185 -11.19 -10.07 17.48
CA ARG A 185 -11.07 -8.69 17.98
C ARG A 185 -10.53 -7.76 16.90
N TRP A 186 -9.44 -8.11 16.21
CA TRP A 186 -8.91 -7.36 15.07
C TRP A 186 -9.97 -7.16 13.99
N MET A 187 -10.64 -8.24 13.57
CA MET A 187 -11.70 -8.19 12.56
C MET A 187 -12.88 -7.31 13.00
N SER A 188 -13.25 -7.34 14.28
CA SER A 188 -14.31 -6.50 14.85
C SER A 188 -13.92 -5.02 14.88
N GLU A 189 -12.70 -4.70 15.32
CA GLU A 189 -12.22 -3.32 15.40
C GLU A 189 -12.01 -2.69 14.01
N ILE A 190 -11.49 -3.44 13.03
CA ILE A 190 -11.38 -2.95 11.65
C ILE A 190 -12.78 -2.66 11.07
N ARG A 191 -13.78 -3.51 11.34
CA ARG A 191 -15.16 -3.32 10.88
C ARG A 191 -15.82 -2.04 11.40
N ARG A 192 -15.36 -1.45 12.52
CA ARG A 192 -15.89 -0.18 13.06
C ARG A 192 -15.60 1.04 12.17
N PHE A 193 -14.66 0.91 11.23
CA PHE A 193 -14.25 1.97 10.30
C PHE A 193 -14.74 1.75 8.87
N LYS A 194 -15.54 0.69 8.66
CA LYS A 194 -16.24 0.46 7.39
C LYS A 194 -17.51 1.29 7.34
N ALA A 195 -17.78 1.86 6.17
CA ALA A 195 -19.01 2.58 5.86
C ALA A 195 -20.16 1.61 5.52
#